data_AF-A0A8H4EUL9-F1
#
_entry.id   AF-A0A8H4EUL9-F1
#
_cell.length_a   1.000
_cell.length_b   1.000
_cell.length_c   1.000
_cell.angle_alpha   90.00
_cell.angle_beta   90.00
_cell.angle_gamma   90.00
#
_symmetry.space_group_name_H-M   'P 1'
#
loop_
_entity.id
_entity.type
_entity.pdbx_description
1 polymer ?
#
loop_
_entity_poly.entity_id
_entity_poly.type
_entity_poly.pdbx_seq_one_letter_code
_entity_poly.pdbx_strand_id
1 'polypeptide(L)'
;MSNNAGYDKLRDGILTLSECFLGLEKVEESIPFVYSTLLSLTTWIYCLSLSFQLVSDLQWLTVPIIFVSTLFLFGIIEFARQIENPFGIDIIDLDLYKFCKEIWKDTKHIITYKKANIRNENIERIINEFKNSIYGSYDPYKVV
;
A
#
# COMPACT_ATOMS: atom_id res chain seq x y z
N MET A 1 9.46 32.75 22.42
CA MET A 1 9.20 31.32 22.74
C MET A 1 8.03 30.69 21.96
N SER A 2 7.18 31.42 21.22
CA SER A 2 6.04 30.84 20.49
C SER A 2 6.36 30.20 19.13
N ASN A 3 7.43 30.61 18.44
CA ASN A 3 7.72 30.13 17.08
C ASN A 3 8.15 28.66 17.06
N ASN A 4 8.77 28.17 18.15
CA ASN A 4 9.33 26.83 18.21
C ASN A 4 8.25 25.74 18.23
N ALA A 5 7.11 25.99 18.89
CA ALA A 5 6.04 25.00 19.04
C ALA A 5 5.43 24.52 17.70
N GLY A 6 5.47 25.34 16.64
CA GLY A 6 5.05 24.93 15.30
C GLY A 6 6.10 24.06 14.59
N TYR A 7 7.38 24.41 14.74
CA TYR A 7 8.48 23.63 14.20
C TYR A 7 8.63 22.27 14.91
N ASP A 8 8.38 22.24 16.22
CA ASP A 8 8.42 21.01 17.02
C ASP A 8 7.36 20.01 16.52
N LYS A 9 6.12 20.46 16.26
CA LYS A 9 5.07 19.61 15.67
C LYS A 9 5.42 19.08 14.27
N LEU A 10 6.06 19.90 13.45
CA LEU A 10 6.48 19.50 12.10
C LEU A 10 7.61 18.47 12.18
N ARG A 11 8.60 18.71 13.05
CA ARG A 11 9.68 17.79 13.34
C ARG A 11 9.14 16.43 13.79
N ASP A 12 8.20 16.43 14.75
CA ASP A 12 7.57 15.21 15.24
C ASP A 12 6.88 14.44 14.10
N GLY A 13 6.15 15.14 13.22
CA GLY A 13 5.51 14.52 12.06
C GLY A 13 6.51 13.89 11.07
N ILE A 14 7.66 14.53 10.84
CA ILE A 14 8.73 13.96 9.99
C ILE A 14 9.34 12.72 10.66
N LEU A 15 9.59 12.77 11.97
CA LEU A 15 10.14 11.63 12.71
C LEU A 15 9.19 10.43 12.63
N THR A 16 7.88 10.64 12.84
CA THR A 16 6.88 9.58 12.71
C THR A 16 6.87 8.98 11.29
N LEU A 17 6.95 9.80 10.24
CA LEU A 17 7.03 9.29 8.86
C LEU A 17 8.29 8.45 8.64
N SER A 18 9.44 8.92 9.15
CA SER A 18 10.71 8.20 9.05
C SER A 18 10.66 6.86 9.79
N GLU A 19 10.03 6.81 10.96
CA GLU A 19 9.83 5.58 11.73
C GLU A 19 8.93 4.59 10.97
N CYS A 20 7.84 5.07 10.37
CA CYS A 20 6.99 4.23 9.52
C CYS A 20 7.76 3.67 8.32
N PHE A 21 8.57 4.50 7.65
CA PHE A 21 9.38 4.06 6.51
C PHE A 21 10.37 2.96 6.89
N LEU A 22 11.13 3.16 7.98
CA LEU A 22 12.06 2.15 8.50
C LEU A 22 11.33 0.86 8.92
N GLY A 23 10.10 0.98 9.43
CA GLY A 23 9.24 -0.16 9.74
C GLY A 23 8.88 -0.96 8.49
N LEU A 24 8.58 -0.31 7.37
CA LEU A 24 8.27 -0.96 6.10
C LEU A 24 9.51 -1.66 5.50
N GLU A 25 10.65 -0.96 5.46
CA GLU A 25 11.93 -1.51 4.95
C GLU A 25 12.35 -2.76 5.74
N LYS A 26 12.17 -2.73 7.07
CA LYS A 26 12.42 -3.89 7.91
C LYS A 26 11.52 -5.07 7.56
N VAL A 27 10.23 -4.85 7.31
CA VAL A 27 9.30 -5.93 6.95
C VAL A 27 9.66 -6.54 5.59
N GLU A 28 10.11 -5.73 4.63
CA GLU A 28 10.56 -6.19 3.32
C GLU A 28 11.86 -7.04 3.42
N GLU A 29 12.81 -6.65 4.26
CA GLU A 29 14.11 -7.32 4.38
C GLU A 29 14.14 -8.49 5.38
N SER A 30 13.03 -8.77 6.08
CA SER A 30 13.00 -9.65 7.26
C SER A 30 13.36 -11.11 7.00
N ILE A 31 13.41 -11.58 5.74
CA ILE A 31 13.58 -13.01 5.44
C ILE A 31 14.77 -13.25 4.49
N PRO A 32 15.81 -13.98 4.92
CA PRO A 32 16.95 -14.27 4.08
C PRO A 32 16.60 -15.20 2.90
N PHE A 33 17.03 -14.85 1.69
CA PHE A 33 16.85 -15.64 0.45
C PHE A 33 17.27 -17.12 0.57
N VAL A 34 18.25 -17.42 1.44
CA VAL A 34 18.73 -18.79 1.68
C VAL A 34 17.64 -19.69 2.27
N TYR A 35 16.70 -19.12 3.04
CA TYR A 35 15.62 -19.87 3.66
C TYR A 35 14.70 -20.52 2.62
N SER A 36 14.22 -19.75 1.63
CA SER A 36 13.30 -20.25 0.59
C SER A 36 13.96 -21.32 -0.28
N THR A 37 15.27 -21.20 -0.51
CA THR A 37 16.05 -22.22 -1.24
C THR A 37 16.19 -23.50 -0.42
N LEU A 38 16.49 -23.39 0.88
CA LEU A 38 16.60 -24.53 1.78
C LEU A 38 15.26 -25.28 1.95
N LEU A 39 14.16 -24.54 2.03
CA LEU A 39 12.81 -25.11 2.13
C LEU A 39 12.47 -25.95 0.88
N SER A 40 12.78 -25.42 -0.30
CA SER A 40 12.59 -26.12 -1.57
C SER A 40 13.43 -27.40 -1.63
N LEU A 41 14.72 -27.33 -1.25
CA LEU A 41 15.61 -28.49 -1.24
C LEU A 41 15.17 -29.57 -0.25
N THR A 42 14.74 -29.17 0.95
CA THR A 42 14.20 -30.10 1.95
C THR A 42 12.95 -30.81 1.46
N THR A 43 12.08 -30.10 0.73
CA THR A 43 10.86 -30.67 0.15
C THR A 43 11.17 -31.69 -0.95
N TRP A 44 12.19 -31.44 -1.77
CA TRP A 44 12.67 -32.42 -2.76
C TRP A 44 13.16 -33.70 -2.08
N ILE A 45 13.98 -33.57 -1.03
CA ILE A 45 14.48 -34.71 -0.26
C ILE A 45 13.30 -35.46 0.40
N TYR A 46 12.33 -34.73 0.93
CA TYR A 46 11.13 -35.32 1.53
C TYR A 46 10.32 -36.13 0.51
N CYS A 47 10.06 -35.59 -0.68
CA CYS A 47 9.31 -36.32 -1.72
C CYS A 47 10.05 -37.59 -2.19
N LEU A 48 11.38 -37.54 -2.31
CA LEU A 48 12.19 -38.71 -2.67
C LEU A 48 12.18 -39.78 -1.56
N SER A 49 12.29 -39.35 -0.30
CA SER A 49 12.25 -40.27 0.85
C SER A 49 10.87 -40.92 1.02
N LEU A 50 9.80 -40.14 0.86
CA LEU A 50 8.41 -40.62 0.91
C LEU A 50 8.15 -41.72 -0.13
N SER A 51 8.73 -41.58 -1.32
CA SER A 51 8.58 -42.55 -2.39
C SER A 51 9.15 -43.93 -2.04
N PHE A 52 10.30 -43.96 -1.36
CA PHE A 52 10.91 -45.21 -0.89
C PHE A 52 10.10 -45.86 0.23
N GLN A 53 9.49 -45.04 1.10
CA GLN A 53 8.65 -45.52 2.21
C GLN A 53 7.36 -46.19 1.72
N LEU A 54 6.66 -45.58 0.76
CA LEU A 54 5.34 -46.07 0.33
C LEU A 54 5.41 -47.27 -0.63
N VAL A 55 6.52 -47.48 -1.33
CA VAL A 55 6.60 -48.49 -2.39
C VAL A 55 6.39 -49.92 -1.89
N SER A 56 6.78 -50.20 -0.64
CA SER A 56 6.63 -51.51 -0.01
C SER A 56 5.17 -51.88 0.23
N ASP A 57 4.34 -50.90 0.62
CA ASP A 57 2.98 -51.14 1.06
C ASP A 57 1.95 -51.01 -0.07
N LEU A 58 2.14 -50.05 -0.98
CA LEU A 58 1.12 -49.67 -1.98
C LEU A 58 1.49 -50.00 -3.43
N GLN A 59 2.73 -50.41 -3.72
CA GLN A 59 3.18 -50.82 -5.06
C GLN A 59 2.74 -49.83 -6.17
N TRP A 60 1.85 -50.24 -7.09
CA TRP A 60 1.37 -49.43 -8.21
C TRP A 60 0.54 -48.20 -7.80
N LEU A 61 -0.12 -48.23 -6.63
CA LEU A 61 -0.88 -47.10 -6.09
C LEU A 61 0.03 -45.98 -5.56
N THR A 62 1.32 -46.25 -5.40
CA THR A 62 2.31 -45.30 -4.91
C THR A 62 2.45 -44.09 -5.85
N VAL A 63 2.39 -44.31 -7.17
CA VAL A 63 2.57 -43.26 -8.19
C VAL A 63 1.52 -42.13 -8.09
N PRO A 64 0.20 -42.39 -8.11
CA PRO A 64 -0.79 -41.31 -7.97
C PRO A 64 -0.74 -40.62 -6.61
N ILE A 65 -0.39 -41.34 -5.54
CA ILE A 65 -0.32 -40.77 -4.19
C ILE A 65 0.86 -39.81 -4.04
N ILE A 66 2.04 -40.19 -4.54
CA ILE A 66 3.19 -39.30 -4.58
C ILE A 66 2.87 -38.07 -5.42
N PHE A 67 2.25 -38.25 -6.59
CA PHE A 67 1.89 -37.14 -7.47
C PHE A 67 1.01 -36.11 -6.76
N VAL A 68 -0.06 -36.55 -6.08
CA VAL A 68 -0.93 -35.66 -5.29
C VAL A 68 -0.17 -35.01 -4.13
N SER A 69 0.69 -35.77 -3.44
CA SER A 69 1.45 -35.27 -2.29
C SER A 69 2.46 -34.18 -2.69
N THR A 70 3.16 -34.39 -3.80
CA THR A 70 4.10 -33.42 -4.37
C THR A 70 3.36 -32.17 -4.83
N LEU A 71 2.23 -32.31 -5.54
CA LEU A 71 1.41 -31.15 -5.92
C LEU A 71 0.96 -30.33 -4.70
N PHE A 72 0.55 -31.00 -3.63
CA PHE A 72 0.13 -30.33 -2.40
C PHE A 72 1.28 -29.59 -1.71
N LEU A 73 2.44 -30.24 -1.54
CA LEU A 73 3.61 -29.63 -0.88
C LEU A 73 4.17 -28.46 -1.68
N PHE A 74 4.36 -28.62 -2.99
CA PHE A 74 4.83 -27.53 -3.84
C PHE A 74 3.82 -26.40 -3.95
N GLY A 75 2.52 -26.72 -3.98
CA GLY A 75 1.45 -25.72 -3.95
C GLY A 75 1.50 -24.85 -2.68
N ILE A 76 1.71 -25.46 -1.50
CA ILE A 76 1.84 -24.72 -0.25
C ILE A 76 3.09 -23.84 -0.23
N ILE A 77 4.23 -24.32 -0.76
CA ILE A 77 5.47 -23.53 -0.78
C ILE A 77 5.33 -22.29 -1.66
N GLU A 78 4.72 -22.43 -2.84
CA GLU A 78 4.45 -21.31 -3.73
C GLU A 78 3.51 -20.30 -3.05
N PHE A 79 2.45 -20.80 -2.42
CA PHE A 79 1.50 -19.96 -1.71
C PHE A 79 2.14 -19.23 -0.50
N ALA A 80 2.98 -19.93 0.26
CA ALA A 80 3.73 -19.35 1.37
C ALA A 80 4.63 -18.20 0.89
N ARG A 81 5.27 -18.35 -0.28
CA ARG A 81 6.11 -17.31 -0.88
C ARG A 81 5.33 -16.06 -1.25
N GLN A 82 4.10 -16.20 -1.76
CA GLN A 82 3.24 -15.05 -2.06
C GLN A 82 2.85 -14.30 -0.78
N ILE A 83 2.53 -15.02 0.30
CA ILE A 83 2.23 -14.40 1.61
C ILE A 83 3.46 -13.75 2.24
N GLU A 84 4.65 -14.24 1.93
CA GLU A 84 5.92 -13.75 2.46
C GLU A 84 6.23 -12.31 2.03
N ASN A 85 5.81 -11.90 0.82
CA ASN A 85 6.02 -10.56 0.30
C ASN A 85 4.69 -9.80 0.08
N PRO A 86 4.10 -9.19 1.12
CA PRO A 86 2.80 -8.54 1.03
C PRO A 86 2.80 -7.22 0.22
N PHE A 87 3.97 -6.73 -0.21
CA PHE A 87 4.13 -5.47 -0.95
C PHE A 87 4.46 -5.69 -2.43
N GLY A 88 4.34 -6.93 -2.91
CA GLY A 88 4.61 -7.27 -4.30
C GLY A 88 3.56 -6.76 -5.29
N ILE A 89 3.42 -7.49 -6.38
CA ILE A 89 2.54 -7.17 -7.51
C ILE A 89 1.51 -8.30 -7.74
N ASP A 90 1.46 -9.29 -6.85
CA ASP A 90 0.55 -10.40 -6.91
C ASP A 90 -0.87 -9.98 -6.51
N ILE A 91 -1.84 -10.82 -6.84
CA ILE A 91 -3.27 -10.54 -6.62
C ILE A 91 -3.61 -10.42 -5.12
N ILE A 92 -2.82 -11.07 -4.28
CA ILE A 92 -3.01 -11.15 -2.82
C ILE A 92 -2.31 -9.99 -2.10
N ASP A 93 -1.48 -9.22 -2.81
CA ASP A 93 -0.66 -8.17 -2.23
C ASP A 93 -1.46 -6.91 -1.91
N LEU A 94 -0.89 -6.08 -1.04
CA LEU A 94 -1.46 -4.80 -0.67
C LEU A 94 -1.35 -3.80 -1.83
N ASP A 95 -2.47 -3.20 -2.23
CA ASP A 95 -2.49 -2.15 -3.26
C ASP A 95 -1.93 -0.82 -2.73
N LEU A 96 -0.60 -0.69 -2.81
CA LEU A 96 0.15 0.52 -2.44
C LEU A 96 -0.23 1.71 -3.33
N TYR A 97 -0.62 1.48 -4.59
CA TYR A 97 -1.01 2.54 -5.50
C TYR A 97 -2.30 3.22 -5.02
N LYS A 98 -3.30 2.43 -4.63
CA LYS A 98 -4.54 2.94 -4.05
C LYS A 98 -4.26 3.71 -2.76
N PHE A 99 -3.41 3.18 -1.88
CA PHE A 99 -3.04 3.86 -0.64
C PHE A 99 -2.40 5.24 -0.89
N CYS A 100 -1.41 5.31 -1.79
CA CYS A 100 -0.77 6.57 -2.18
C CYS A 100 -1.77 7.57 -2.80
N LYS A 101 -2.72 7.07 -3.60
CA LYS A 101 -3.76 7.89 -4.22
C LYS A 101 -4.71 8.50 -3.19
N GLU A 102 -5.04 7.76 -2.13
CA GLU A 102 -5.87 8.25 -1.02
C GLU A 102 -5.13 9.36 -0.24
N ILE A 103 -3.86 9.14 0.14
CA ILE A 103 -3.03 10.18 0.80
C ILE A 103 -2.94 11.45 -0.04
N TRP A 104 -2.73 11.32 -1.35
CA TRP A 104 -2.69 12.45 -2.27
C TRP A 104 -4.00 13.22 -2.31
N LYS A 105 -5.13 12.50 -2.34
CA LYS A 105 -6.47 13.10 -2.35
C LYS A 105 -6.71 13.90 -1.06
N ASP A 106 -6.35 13.36 0.08
CA ASP A 106 -6.51 14.02 1.38
C ASP A 106 -5.61 15.25 1.50
N THR A 107 -4.35 15.13 1.07
CA THR A 107 -3.40 16.26 1.03
C THR A 107 -3.91 17.38 0.13
N LYS A 108 -4.41 17.03 -1.07
CA LYS A 108 -5.00 18.00 -2.00
C LYS A 108 -6.22 18.69 -1.40
N HIS A 109 -7.05 17.96 -0.67
CA HIS A 109 -8.22 18.50 0.02
C HIS A 109 -7.80 19.54 1.08
N ILE A 110 -6.80 19.22 1.92
CA ILE A 110 -6.29 20.14 2.95
C ILE A 110 -5.69 21.42 2.34
N ILE A 111 -4.88 21.28 1.29
CA ILE A 111 -4.27 22.44 0.58
C ILE A 111 -5.37 23.33 -0.01
N THR A 112 -6.39 22.72 -0.64
CA THR A 112 -7.49 23.45 -1.27
C THR A 112 -8.39 24.13 -0.22
N TYR A 113 -8.71 23.43 0.87
CA TYR A 113 -9.45 23.97 2.02
C TYR A 113 -8.74 25.17 2.63
N LYS A 114 -7.43 25.07 2.90
CA LYS A 114 -6.63 26.19 3.42
C LYS A 114 -6.63 27.40 2.47
N LYS A 115 -6.54 27.17 1.16
CA LYS A 115 -6.62 28.23 0.13
C LYS A 115 -7.99 28.91 0.11
N ALA A 116 -9.08 28.17 0.27
CA ALA A 116 -10.43 28.72 0.38
C ALA A 116 -10.62 29.52 1.67
N ASN A 117 -10.10 29.03 2.81
CA ASN A 117 -10.16 29.73 4.09
C ASN A 117 -9.37 31.06 4.06
N ILE A 118 -8.17 31.06 3.47
CA ILE A 118 -7.36 32.29 3.28
C ILE A 118 -8.06 33.29 2.33
N ARG A 119 -8.87 32.79 1.39
CA ARG A 119 -9.62 33.64 0.45
C ARG A 119 -10.92 34.21 1.02
N ASN A 120 -11.38 33.77 2.21
CA ASN A 120 -12.76 34.02 2.63
C ASN A 120 -13.00 35.11 3.68
N GLU A 121 -12.01 35.75 4.30
CA GLU A 121 -12.35 36.80 5.29
C GLU A 121 -12.47 38.22 4.71
N ASN A 122 -11.77 38.55 3.62
CA ASN A 122 -11.83 39.91 3.06
C ASN A 122 -12.11 39.97 1.54
N ILE A 123 -11.83 38.90 0.80
CA ILE A 123 -11.81 38.97 -0.68
C ILE A 123 -13.20 38.85 -1.28
N GLU A 124 -14.13 38.07 -0.72
CA GLU A 124 -15.53 38.02 -1.19
C GLU A 124 -16.27 39.35 -0.95
N ARG A 125 -16.02 40.03 0.18
CA ARG A 125 -16.54 41.40 0.41
C ARG A 125 -15.98 42.40 -0.60
N ILE A 126 -14.66 42.38 -0.80
CA ILE A 126 -14.00 43.27 -1.76
C ILE A 126 -14.43 42.95 -3.19
N ILE A 127 -14.57 41.67 -3.57
CA ILE A 127 -15.05 41.26 -4.90
C ILE A 127 -16.50 41.67 -5.10
N ASN A 128 -17.37 41.53 -4.09
CA ASN A 128 -18.77 41.94 -4.20
C ASN A 128 -18.94 43.47 -4.19
N GLU A 129 -18.11 44.22 -3.45
CA GLU A 129 -18.03 45.69 -3.54
C GLU A 129 -17.50 46.15 -4.91
N PHE A 130 -16.47 45.48 -5.44
CA PHE A 130 -15.93 45.77 -6.77
C PHE A 130 -16.94 45.40 -7.86
N LYS A 131 -17.65 44.29 -7.72
CA LYS A 131 -18.70 43.85 -8.65
C LYS A 131 -19.88 44.82 -8.62
N ASN A 132 -20.30 45.33 -7.47
CA ASN A 132 -21.34 46.36 -7.38
C ASN A 132 -20.89 47.72 -7.93
N SER A 133 -19.59 48.05 -7.83
CA SER A 133 -19.00 49.25 -8.45
C SER A 133 -18.91 49.15 -9.98
N ILE A 134 -18.62 47.96 -10.53
CA ILE A 134 -18.48 47.72 -11.97
C ILE A 134 -19.82 47.43 -12.66
N TYR A 135 -20.75 46.71 -12.00
CA TYR A 135 -22.05 46.28 -12.56
C TYR A 135 -23.22 47.20 -12.21
N GLY A 136 -22.97 48.40 -11.70
CA GLY A 136 -24.00 49.44 -11.54
C GLY A 136 -24.59 49.99 -12.85
N SER A 137 -24.24 49.44 -14.02
CA SER A 137 -24.70 49.97 -15.31
C SER A 137 -24.85 48.95 -16.46
N TYR A 138 -24.80 47.63 -16.23
CA TYR A 138 -25.03 46.67 -17.31
C TYR A 138 -25.97 45.53 -16.89
N ASP A 139 -27.22 45.67 -17.33
CA ASP A 139 -28.29 44.68 -17.27
C ASP A 139 -28.42 44.01 -18.64
N PRO A 140 -27.98 42.74 -18.81
CA PRO A 140 -28.07 42.05 -20.09
C PRO A 140 -29.45 41.44 -20.36
N TYR A 141 -30.48 41.76 -19.56
CA TYR A 141 -31.85 41.24 -19.76
C TYR A 141 -32.93 42.33 -19.86
N LYS A 142 -32.55 43.60 -20.10
CA LYS A 142 -33.50 44.59 -20.63
C LYS A 142 -33.75 44.33 -22.12
N VAL A 143 -34.79 43.56 -22.37
CA VAL A 143 -35.50 43.50 -23.65
C VAL A 143 -36.51 44.65 -23.67
N VAL A 144 -36.65 45.26 -24.86
CA VAL A 144 -37.45 46.45 -25.26
C VAL A 144 -36.68 47.76 -25.28
#